data_AF-A0A975BXX8-F1
#
_entry.id   AF-A0A975BXX8-F1
#
_cell.length_a   1.000
_cell.length_b   1.000
_cell.length_c   1.000
_cell.angle_alpha   90.00
_cell.angle_beta   90.00
_cell.angle_gamma   90.00
#
_symmetry.space_group_name_H-M   'P 1'
#
loop_
_entity.id
_entity.type
_entity.pdbx_description
1 polymer ?
#
loop_
_entity_poly.entity_id
_entity_poly.type
_entity_poly.pdbx_seq_one_letter_code
_entity_poly.pdbx_strand_id
1 'polypeptide(L)'
;MLQTITPEICSKLGKIGFDEDEINTIRMIHELKTRTYQINIKKLINQAAFESLSEGIAETFEKNRWSEDDFFEIVERHREKKRKK
;
A
#
# COMPACT_ATOMS: atom_id res chain seq x y z
N MET A 1 17.33 0.28 -14.71
CA MET A 1 18.20 0.08 -13.53
C MET A 1 17.84 1.12 -12.50
N LEU A 2 17.61 0.72 -11.24
CA LEU A 2 17.49 1.67 -10.12
C LEU A 2 18.84 2.38 -9.96
N GLN A 3 18.86 3.70 -10.09
CA GLN A 3 20.02 4.49 -9.69
C GLN A 3 19.99 4.60 -8.17
N THR A 4 20.73 3.73 -7.49
CA THR A 4 20.91 3.78 -6.04
C THR A 4 22.22 4.48 -5.69
N ILE A 5 22.30 4.99 -4.46
CA ILE A 5 23.54 5.56 -3.93
C ILE A 5 24.55 4.44 -3.77
N THR A 6 25.76 4.64 -4.29
CA THR A 6 26.81 3.62 -4.23
C THR A 6 27.36 3.45 -2.81
N PRO A 7 27.89 2.26 -2.45
CA PRO A 7 28.53 2.04 -1.15
C PRO A 7 29.64 3.04 -0.83
N GLU A 8 30.33 3.52 -1.87
CA GLU A 8 31.41 4.49 -1.75
C GLU A 8 30.90 5.88 -1.31
N ILE A 9 29.72 6.29 -1.76
CA ILE A 9 29.05 7.51 -1.28
C ILE A 9 28.56 7.31 0.16
N CYS A 10 27.99 6.14 0.49
CA CYS A 10 27.59 5.82 1.87
C CYS A 10 28.79 5.91 2.84
N SER A 11 29.95 5.37 2.44
CA SER A 11 31.18 5.47 3.24
C SER A 11 31.63 6.92 3.44
N LYS A 12 31.50 7.78 2.44
CA LYS A 12 31.81 9.21 2.56
C LYS A 12 30.83 9.93 3.51
N LEU A 13 29.54 9.62 3.45
CA LEU A 13 28.54 10.18 4.35
C LEU A 13 28.84 9.83 5.81
N GLY A 14 29.19 8.56 6.09
CA GLY A 14 29.61 8.14 7.42
C GLY A 14 30.86 8.89 7.92
N LYS A 15 31.84 9.13 7.04
CA LYS A 15 33.04 9.93 7.38
C LYS A 15 32.73 11.40 7.69
N ILE A 16 31.63 11.94 7.17
CA ILE A 16 31.20 13.33 7.40
C ILE A 16 30.33 13.44 8.67
N GLY A 17 29.98 12.30 9.30
CA GLY A 17 29.30 12.25 10.58
C GLY A 17 27.82 11.86 10.50
N PHE A 18 27.34 11.42 9.33
CA PHE A 18 26.00 10.86 9.23
C PHE A 18 25.96 9.45 9.83
N ASP A 19 24.90 9.15 10.58
CA ASP A 19 24.67 7.82 11.10
C ASP A 19 24.04 6.88 10.05
N GLU A 20 23.92 5.60 10.41
CA GLU A 20 23.43 4.56 9.50
C GLU A 20 21.95 4.77 9.10
N ASP A 21 21.12 5.30 10.00
CA ASP A 21 19.71 5.58 9.74
C ASP A 21 19.53 6.78 8.81
N GLU A 22 20.34 7.81 8.99
CA GLU A 22 20.40 8.97 8.11
C GLU A 22 20.89 8.58 6.71
N ILE A 23 21.95 7.76 6.61
CA ILE A 23 22.46 7.25 5.33
C ILE A 23 21.39 6.39 4.62
N ASN A 24 20.70 5.52 5.35
CA ASN A 24 19.61 4.72 4.81
C ASN A 24 18.46 5.58 4.30
N THR A 25 18.11 6.64 5.03
CA THR A 25 17.08 7.61 4.63
C THR A 25 17.46 8.33 3.34
N ILE A 26 18.71 8.81 3.23
CA ILE A 26 19.23 9.47 2.03
C ILE A 26 19.18 8.52 0.82
N ARG A 27 19.58 7.25 1.00
CA ARG A 27 19.52 6.22 -0.06
C ARG A 27 18.09 5.99 -0.54
N MET A 28 17.14 5.84 0.39
CA MET A 28 15.73 5.62 0.07
C MET A 28 15.11 6.80 -0.70
N ILE A 29 15.38 8.03 -0.26
CA ILE A 29 14.88 9.24 -0.94
C ILE A 29 15.50 9.37 -2.33
N HIS A 30 16.80 9.12 -2.47
CA HIS A 30 17.48 9.16 -3.76
C HIS A 30 16.84 8.17 -4.75
N GLU A 31 16.65 6.92 -4.33
CA GLU A 31 15.98 5.91 -5.14
C GLU A 31 14.56 6.31 -5.52
N LEU A 32 13.79 6.92 -4.61
CA LEU A 32 12.45 7.41 -4.93
C LEU A 32 12.49 8.54 -5.98
N LYS A 33 13.51 9.40 -5.93
CA LYS A 33 13.66 10.56 -6.81
C LYS A 33 14.23 10.21 -8.19
N THR A 34 15.14 9.24 -8.29
CA THR A 34 15.84 8.87 -9.54
C THR A 34 15.21 7.69 -10.28
N ARG A 35 14.10 7.15 -9.75
CA ARG A 35 13.32 6.10 -10.44
C ARG A 35 12.92 6.56 -11.83
N THR A 36 13.17 5.69 -12.80
CA THR A 36 12.80 5.90 -14.22
C THR A 36 11.29 5.89 -14.43
N TYR A 37 10.55 5.24 -13.53
CA TYR A 37 9.09 5.10 -13.59
C TYR A 37 8.45 5.79 -12.41
N GLN A 38 7.48 6.66 -12.71
CA GLN A 38 6.72 7.36 -11.69
C GLN A 38 5.82 6.38 -10.95
N ILE A 39 5.99 6.27 -9.64
CA ILE A 39 5.10 5.46 -8.80
C ILE A 39 3.87 6.30 -8.46
N ASN A 40 2.71 5.81 -8.86
CA ASN A 40 1.45 6.38 -8.41
C ASN A 40 1.18 5.87 -6.98
N ILE A 41 1.72 6.59 -5.99
CA ILE A 41 1.57 6.26 -4.57
C ILE A 41 0.09 6.13 -4.18
N LYS A 42 -0.78 6.99 -4.74
CA LYS A 42 -2.23 6.93 -4.52
C LYS A 42 -2.81 5.59 -5.01
N LYS A 43 -2.36 5.09 -6.16
CA LYS A 43 -2.76 3.77 -6.66
C LYS A 43 -2.32 2.65 -5.72
N LEU A 44 -1.09 2.70 -5.21
CA LEU A 44 -0.59 1.70 -4.26
C LEU A 44 -1.36 1.72 -2.93
N ILE A 45 -1.63 2.91 -2.37
CA ILE A 45 -2.44 3.05 -1.16
C ILE A 45 -3.84 2.49 -1.39
N ASN A 46 -4.47 2.84 -2.52
CA ASN A 46 -5.80 2.33 -2.85
C ASN A 46 -5.81 0.81 -3.03
N GLN A 47 -4.75 0.25 -3.62
CA GLN A 47 -4.62 -1.19 -3.80
C GLN A 47 -4.48 -1.91 -2.45
N ALA A 48 -3.59 -1.44 -1.58
CA ALA A 48 -3.43 -2.02 -0.25
C ALA A 48 -4.71 -1.91 0.60
N ALA A 49 -5.39 -0.76 0.54
CA ALA A 49 -6.67 -0.58 1.21
C ALA A 49 -7.75 -1.53 0.65
N PHE A 50 -7.78 -1.74 -0.66
CA PHE A 50 -8.71 -2.67 -1.30
C PHE A 50 -8.42 -4.13 -0.95
N GLU A 51 -7.15 -4.54 -0.92
CA GLU A 51 -6.73 -5.88 -0.49
C GLU A 51 -7.17 -6.15 0.95
N SER A 52 -6.86 -5.23 1.88
CA SER A 52 -7.27 -5.37 3.28
C SER A 52 -8.79 -5.40 3.47
N LEU A 53 -9.52 -4.56 2.72
CA LEU A 53 -10.99 -4.59 2.73
C LEU A 53 -11.51 -5.94 2.21
N SER A 54 -10.91 -6.46 1.15
CA SER A 54 -11.32 -7.73 0.53
C SER A 54 -11.07 -8.91 1.46
N GLU A 55 -9.93 -8.93 2.15
CA GLU A 55 -9.61 -9.93 3.17
C GLU A 55 -10.60 -9.90 4.32
N GLY A 56 -10.91 -8.71 4.85
CA GLY A 56 -11.91 -8.56 5.93
C GLY A 56 -13.32 -8.99 5.51
N ILE A 57 -13.72 -8.73 4.26
CA ILE A 57 -14.98 -9.23 3.70
C ILE A 57 -14.95 -10.76 3.61
N ALA A 58 -13.88 -11.34 3.05
CA ALA A 58 -13.74 -12.79 2.90
C ALA A 58 -13.80 -13.51 4.26
N GLU A 59 -13.04 -13.03 5.26
CA GLU A 59 -13.11 -13.56 6.63
C GLU A 59 -14.52 -13.51 7.21
N THR A 60 -15.25 -12.41 6.95
CA THR A 60 -16.61 -12.25 7.44
C THR A 60 -17.54 -13.28 6.81
N PHE A 61 -17.38 -13.58 5.53
CA PHE A 61 -18.15 -14.62 4.86
C PHE A 61 -17.84 -16.00 5.41
N GLU A 62 -16.56 -16.32 5.59
CA GLU A 62 -16.14 -17.60 6.17
C GLU A 62 -16.69 -17.79 7.58
N LYS A 63 -16.55 -16.78 8.45
CA LYS A 63 -17.06 -16.80 9.84
C LYS A 63 -18.57 -17.01 9.90
N ASN A 64 -19.32 -16.38 8.99
CA ASN A 64 -20.77 -16.44 8.98
C ASN A 64 -21.34 -17.55 8.07
N ARG A 65 -20.47 -18.30 7.38
CA ARG A 65 -20.83 -19.30 6.35
C ARG A 65 -21.78 -18.74 5.29
N TRP A 66 -21.57 -17.48 4.92
CA TRP A 66 -22.38 -16.82 3.91
C TRP A 66 -22.02 -17.32 2.52
N SER A 67 -23.06 -17.65 1.77
CA SER A 67 -22.99 -17.93 0.34
C SER A 67 -23.01 -16.64 -0.48
N GLU A 68 -22.76 -16.75 -1.78
CA GLU A 68 -22.93 -15.63 -2.71
C GLU A 68 -24.37 -15.09 -2.71
N ASP A 69 -25.37 -15.96 -2.55
CA ASP A 69 -26.78 -15.57 -2.50
C ASP A 69 -27.08 -14.68 -1.27
N ASP A 70 -26.49 -15.01 -0.12
CA ASP A 70 -26.61 -14.21 1.11
C ASP A 70 -26.05 -12.79 0.91
N PHE A 71 -24.95 -12.65 0.17
CA PHE A 71 -24.37 -11.35 -0.15
C PHE A 71 -25.28 -10.50 -1.03
N PHE A 72 -25.78 -11.05 -2.13
CA PHE A 72 -26.66 -10.30 -3.04
C PHE A 72 -27.95 -9.89 -2.33
N GLU A 73 -28.51 -10.73 -1.46
CA GLU A 73 -29.66 -10.38 -0.65
C GLU A 73 -29.36 -9.21 0.32
N ILE A 74 -28.20 -9.22 0.98
CA ILE A 74 -27.76 -8.12 1.84
C ILE A 74 -27.56 -6.83 1.03
N VAL A 75 -26.92 -6.90 -0.13
CA VAL A 75 -26.66 -5.75 -1.01
C VAL A 75 -27.97 -5.13 -1.51
N GLU A 76 -28.91 -5.94 -1.98
CA GLU A 76 -30.20 -5.44 -2.47
C GLU A 76 -31.03 -4.83 -1.33
N ARG A 77 -31.09 -5.47 -0.15
CA ARG A 77 -31.71 -4.86 1.04
C ARG A 77 -31.11 -3.49 1.37
N HIS A 78 -29.79 -3.34 1.24
CA HIS A 78 -29.13 -2.06 1.51
C HIS A 78 -29.42 -1.00 0.44
N ARG A 79 -29.50 -1.38 -0.85
CA ARG A 79 -29.88 -0.49 -1.96
C ARG A 79 -31.30 0.03 -1.81
N GLU A 80 -32.24 -0.84 -1.45
CA GLU A 80 -33.63 -0.46 -1.22
C GLU A 80 -33.78 0.53 -0.05
N LYS A 81 -33.05 0.28 1.06
CA LYS A 81 -33.02 1.21 2.20
C LYS A 81 -32.49 2.60 1.82
N LYS A 82 -31.53 2.69 0.89
CA LYS A 82 -31.03 3.98 0.39
C LYS A 82 -32.01 4.69 -0.54
N ARG A 83 -32.77 3.96 -1.37
CA ARG A 83 -33.77 4.54 -2.29
C ARG A 83 -35.01 5.10 -1.58
N LYS A 84 -35.29 4.63 -0.36
CA LYS A 84 -36.42 5.07 0.47
C LYS A 84 -36.08 6.25 1.39
N LYS A 85 -34.87 6.79 1.29
CA LYS A 85 -34.36 7.94 2.06
C LYS A 85 -34.21 9.13 1.12
#